data_AF-A0AAV3S378-F1
#
_entry.id   AF-A0AAV3S378-F1
#
_cell.length_a   1.000
_cell.length_b   1.000
_cell.length_c   1.000
_cell.angle_alpha   90.00
_cell.angle_beta   90.00
_cell.angle_gamma   90.00
#
_symmetry.space_group_name_H-M   'P 1'
#
loop_
_entity.id
_entity.type
_entity.pdbx_description
1 polymer ?
#
loop_
_entity_poly.entity_id
_entity_poly.type
_entity_poly.pdbx_seq_one_letter_code
_entity_poly.pdbx_strand_id
1 'polypeptide(L)'
;MRHKYLDSMILEIKECLKEGEEAQNRPDLLCRVFKAKLSILNDKIMSDELFGTIVSVVHVVEFQKRGLPHAHFLIILKQSAKYLSPKTYDRIVSEKFPDKISDPYLYGLVMKHMMDGPCGNINRNNLCIRDGKCKNYYPKEFSEYTTHGKGNYLVYRRRNDGRTAKAVKYLHKYIHEGHDKVMFRIGSDSDGSVVNEITDFQNARWVSPREVLWRIYGFPLFGMYPAIMQFQVHLSNFQSIQSEDDTDLE
;
A
#
# COMPACT_ATOMS: atom_id res chain seq x y z
N MET A 1 -11.81 -21.80 -2.84
CA MET A 1 -11.39 -20.60 -3.61
C MET A 1 -10.03 -20.09 -3.11
N ARG A 2 -8.94 -20.74 -3.52
CA ARG A 2 -7.56 -20.20 -3.44
C ARG A 2 -7.02 -20.07 -4.88
N HIS A 3 -5.75 -19.70 -5.06
CA HIS A 3 -5.08 -19.51 -6.37
C HIS A 3 -5.57 -18.26 -7.18
N LYS A 4 -4.88 -17.99 -8.29
CA LYS A 4 -5.06 -16.89 -9.29
C LYS A 4 -4.64 -15.46 -8.95
N TYR A 5 -4.21 -15.16 -7.72
CA TYR A 5 -3.69 -13.82 -7.39
C TYR A 5 -2.34 -13.50 -8.07
N LEU A 6 -1.56 -14.50 -8.51
CA LEU A 6 -0.16 -14.33 -8.92
C LEU A 6 0.18 -14.81 -10.34
N ASP A 7 -0.75 -15.35 -11.14
CA ASP A 7 -0.42 -15.96 -12.45
C ASP A 7 0.16 -14.97 -13.48
N SER A 8 -0.06 -13.67 -13.26
CA SER A 8 0.54 -12.55 -13.99
C SER A 8 1.99 -12.25 -13.57
N MET A 9 2.60 -13.16 -12.79
CA MET A 9 3.93 -12.97 -12.23
C MET A 9 4.98 -12.67 -13.29
N ILE A 10 5.86 -11.76 -12.85
CA ILE A 10 7.16 -11.41 -13.42
C ILE A 10 7.92 -12.70 -13.76
N LEU A 11 8.54 -12.72 -14.94
CA LEU A 11 9.31 -13.86 -15.47
C LEU A 11 10.38 -14.32 -14.45
N GLU A 12 11.09 -13.33 -13.89
CA GLU A 12 12.14 -13.39 -12.85
C GLU A 12 11.70 -14.02 -11.50
N ILE A 13 10.46 -14.48 -11.37
CA ILE A 13 10.03 -15.35 -10.28
C ILE A 13 9.67 -16.75 -10.80
N LYS A 14 8.94 -16.84 -11.91
CA LYS A 14 8.51 -18.11 -12.52
C LYS A 14 9.70 -19.01 -12.87
N GLU A 15 10.77 -18.43 -13.40
CA GLU A 15 12.02 -19.13 -13.73
C GLU A 15 12.78 -19.65 -12.49
N CYS A 16 12.42 -19.18 -11.30
CA CYS A 16 13.01 -19.59 -10.02
C CYS A 16 12.09 -20.48 -9.17
N LEU A 17 10.92 -20.88 -9.70
CA LEU A 17 10.04 -21.88 -9.09
C LEU A 17 10.46 -23.29 -9.52
N LYS A 18 10.40 -24.24 -8.59
CA LYS A 18 10.48 -25.67 -8.90
C LYS A 18 9.10 -26.20 -9.31
N GLU A 19 9.07 -27.41 -9.88
CA GLU A 19 7.82 -28.11 -10.14
C GLU A 19 6.99 -28.25 -8.85
N GLY A 20 5.69 -27.92 -8.92
CA GLY A 20 4.80 -27.89 -7.77
C GLY A 20 4.94 -26.68 -6.82
N GLU A 21 5.96 -25.82 -6.95
CA GLU A 21 6.07 -24.62 -6.12
C GLU A 21 5.11 -23.50 -6.56
N GLU A 22 4.21 -23.10 -5.66
CA GLU A 22 3.46 -21.85 -5.83
C GLU A 22 4.25 -20.65 -5.30
N ALA A 23 4.37 -19.59 -6.09
CA ALA A 23 5.16 -18.43 -5.71
C ALA A 23 4.66 -17.66 -4.46
N GLN A 24 3.39 -17.81 -4.08
CA GLN A 24 2.86 -17.30 -2.80
C GLN A 24 3.52 -17.96 -1.56
N ASN A 25 4.15 -19.12 -1.77
CA ASN A 25 4.91 -19.90 -0.80
C ASN A 25 6.43 -19.68 -0.94
N ARG A 26 6.89 -18.84 -1.89
CA ARG A 26 8.29 -18.40 -2.06
C ARG A 26 8.46 -16.92 -1.66
N PRO A 27 8.35 -16.59 -0.35
CA PRO A 27 8.47 -15.23 0.15
C PRO A 27 9.87 -14.62 -0.06
N ASP A 28 10.90 -15.46 -0.20
CA ASP A 28 12.27 -15.12 -0.56
C ASP A 28 12.34 -14.43 -1.94
N LEU A 29 11.75 -15.06 -2.97
CA LEU A 29 11.69 -14.50 -4.32
C LEU A 29 10.83 -13.24 -4.36
N LEU A 30 9.65 -13.28 -3.72
CA LEU A 30 8.74 -12.14 -3.63
C LEU A 30 9.43 -10.89 -3.04
N CYS A 31 10.16 -11.02 -1.94
CA CYS A 31 10.83 -9.88 -1.31
C CYS A 31 12.00 -9.37 -2.15
N ARG A 32 12.82 -10.26 -2.72
CA ARG A 32 13.97 -9.90 -3.56
C ARG A 32 13.53 -9.17 -4.84
N VAL A 33 12.57 -9.74 -5.57
CA VAL A 33 12.07 -9.14 -6.82
C VAL A 33 11.31 -7.84 -6.53
N PHE A 34 10.51 -7.77 -5.45
CA PHE A 34 9.90 -6.50 -5.04
C PHE A 34 10.95 -5.43 -4.73
N LYS A 35 12.00 -5.74 -3.95
CA LYS A 35 13.07 -4.79 -3.64
C LYS A 35 13.84 -4.34 -4.89
N ALA A 36 14.07 -5.23 -5.84
CA ALA A 36 14.73 -4.92 -7.11
C ALA A 36 13.88 -3.99 -8.00
N LYS A 37 12.59 -4.33 -8.21
CA LYS A 37 11.65 -3.44 -8.94
C LYS A 37 11.46 -2.10 -8.22
N LEU A 38 11.49 -2.08 -6.88
CA LEU A 38 11.41 -0.86 -6.07
C LEU A 38 12.66 0.02 -6.23
N SER A 39 13.87 -0.56 -6.35
CA SER A 39 15.06 0.22 -6.71
C SER A 39 14.88 0.85 -8.09
N ILE A 40 14.60 0.05 -9.12
CA ILE A 40 14.42 0.51 -10.51
C ILE A 40 13.34 1.61 -10.61
N LEU A 41 12.27 1.52 -9.81
CA LEU A 41 11.23 2.54 -9.74
C LEU A 41 11.74 3.85 -9.09
N ASN A 42 12.49 3.78 -7.99
CA ASN A 42 13.11 4.97 -7.39
C ASN A 42 14.10 5.62 -8.35
N ASP A 43 14.96 4.80 -8.98
CA ASP A 43 15.97 5.28 -9.94
C ASP A 43 15.28 6.05 -11.07
N LYS A 44 14.27 5.47 -11.72
CA LYS A 44 13.49 6.11 -12.79
C LYS A 44 12.69 7.34 -12.36
N ILE A 45 12.16 7.36 -11.13
CA ILE A 45 11.52 8.55 -10.57
C ILE A 45 12.52 9.71 -10.53
N MET A 46 13.77 9.43 -10.15
CA MET A 46 14.83 10.43 -10.02
C MET A 46 15.53 10.79 -11.35
N SER A 47 15.66 9.86 -12.30
CA SER A 47 16.43 10.05 -13.54
C SER A 47 15.60 10.50 -14.74
N ASP A 48 14.41 9.95 -14.94
CA ASP A 48 13.70 10.01 -16.23
C ASP A 48 12.78 11.27 -16.33
N GLU A 49 12.87 12.23 -15.39
CA GLU A 49 11.98 13.39 -15.18
C GLU A 49 10.47 13.09 -15.38
N LEU A 50 10.02 11.86 -15.06
CA LEU A 50 8.64 11.39 -15.31
C LEU A 50 7.56 12.29 -14.72
N PHE A 51 7.87 12.91 -13.59
CA PHE A 51 7.00 13.84 -12.86
C PHE A 51 7.48 15.30 -12.95
N GLY A 52 8.39 15.61 -13.88
CA GLY A 52 9.13 16.88 -13.92
C GLY A 52 10.13 17.02 -12.77
N THR A 53 10.70 18.22 -12.62
CA THR A 53 11.78 18.47 -11.66
C THR A 53 11.35 18.27 -10.20
N ILE A 54 11.88 17.21 -9.60
CA ILE A 54 11.70 16.81 -8.21
C ILE A 54 12.54 17.69 -7.27
N VAL A 55 11.99 17.98 -6.08
CA VAL A 55 12.72 18.56 -4.93
C VAL A 55 13.02 17.49 -3.90
N SER A 56 12.05 16.61 -3.61
CA SER A 56 12.26 15.47 -2.72
C SER A 56 11.34 14.30 -3.03
N VAL A 57 11.78 13.09 -2.65
CA VAL A 57 10.99 11.86 -2.67
C VAL A 57 11.09 11.22 -1.30
N VAL A 58 9.97 10.72 -0.79
CA VAL A 58 9.89 9.87 0.40
C VAL A 58 9.14 8.61 0.01
N HIS A 59 9.62 7.43 0.42
CA HIS A 59 8.85 6.20 0.30
C HIS A 59 8.93 5.35 1.57
N VAL A 60 7.85 4.63 1.86
CA VAL A 60 7.72 3.67 2.98
C VAL A 60 7.28 2.33 2.40
N VAL A 61 7.95 1.25 2.82
CA VAL A 61 7.55 -0.13 2.52
C VAL A 61 6.80 -0.72 3.71
N GLU A 62 5.52 -1.02 3.50
CA GLU A 62 4.63 -1.63 4.49
C GLU A 62 4.25 -3.05 4.10
N PHE A 63 4.01 -3.91 5.11
CA PHE A 63 3.53 -5.28 4.92
C PHE A 63 2.04 -5.35 5.19
N GLN A 64 1.24 -5.06 4.16
CA GLN A 64 -0.22 -5.08 4.23
C GLN A 64 -0.75 -6.52 4.37
N LYS A 65 -2.04 -6.68 4.73
CA LYS A 65 -2.64 -7.98 5.14
C LYS A 65 -2.25 -9.16 4.25
N ARG A 66 -1.91 -10.29 4.90
CA ARG A 66 -1.19 -11.47 4.35
C ARG A 66 0.31 -11.27 4.09
N GLY A 67 0.86 -10.11 4.46
CA GLY A 67 2.29 -9.82 4.38
C GLY A 67 2.79 -9.53 2.98
N LEU A 68 1.97 -9.01 2.07
CA LEU A 68 2.51 -8.56 0.78
C LEU A 68 3.19 -7.20 0.98
N PRO A 69 4.43 -7.01 0.49
CA PRO A 69 5.08 -5.70 0.52
C PRO A 69 4.33 -4.73 -0.40
N HIS A 70 4.11 -3.52 0.10
CA HIS A 70 3.50 -2.41 -0.61
C HIS A 70 4.34 -1.16 -0.37
N ALA A 71 4.48 -0.28 -1.36
CA ALA A 71 5.29 0.92 -1.25
C ALA A 71 4.42 2.17 -1.43
N HIS A 72 4.31 2.98 -0.38
CA HIS A 72 3.72 4.31 -0.46
C HIS A 72 4.80 5.32 -0.85
N PHE A 73 4.50 6.18 -1.82
CA PHE A 73 5.41 7.22 -2.32
C PHE A 73 4.80 8.60 -2.13
N LEU A 74 5.62 9.55 -1.68
CA LEU A 74 5.36 10.99 -1.68
C LEU A 74 6.44 11.67 -2.52
N ILE A 75 6.05 12.22 -3.66
CA ILE A 75 6.94 12.93 -4.59
C ILE A 75 6.62 14.42 -4.51
N ILE A 76 7.59 15.24 -4.11
CA ILE A 76 7.44 16.68 -3.95
C ILE A 76 8.16 17.38 -5.11
N LEU A 77 7.38 18.04 -5.96
CA LEU A 77 7.86 18.73 -7.16
C LEU A 77 8.22 20.19 -6.88
N LYS A 78 9.21 20.70 -7.62
CA LYS A 78 9.57 22.12 -7.65
C LYS A 78 8.34 22.95 -8.04
N GLN A 79 8.16 24.15 -7.46
CA GLN A 79 6.94 24.95 -7.68
C GLN A 79 6.66 25.23 -9.17
N SER A 80 7.69 25.36 -10.01
CA SER A 80 7.60 25.53 -11.46
C SER A 80 7.24 24.25 -12.24
N ALA A 81 7.43 23.08 -11.64
CA ALA A 81 7.12 21.76 -12.23
C ALA A 81 5.77 21.19 -11.73
N LYS A 82 5.13 21.82 -10.74
CA LYS A 82 3.84 21.36 -10.21
C LYS A 82 2.75 21.43 -11.27
N TYR A 83 1.94 20.38 -11.32
CA TYR A 83 0.69 20.36 -12.06
C TYR A 83 -0.33 21.23 -11.34
N LEU A 84 -0.71 22.36 -11.95
CA LEU A 84 -1.61 23.37 -11.37
C LEU A 84 -2.89 23.59 -12.22
N SER A 85 -3.14 22.70 -13.19
CA SER A 85 -4.32 22.77 -14.06
C SER A 85 -4.90 21.38 -14.37
N PRO A 86 -6.21 21.28 -14.66
CA PRO A 86 -6.85 20.06 -15.18
C PRO A 86 -6.04 19.41 -16.31
N LYS A 87 -5.69 20.19 -17.33
CA LYS A 87 -4.93 19.76 -18.52
C LYS A 87 -3.54 19.18 -18.17
N THR A 88 -2.92 19.62 -17.07
CA THR A 88 -1.63 19.08 -16.61
C THR A 88 -1.77 17.81 -15.80
N TYR A 89 -2.76 17.70 -14.90
CA TYR A 89 -3.04 16.44 -14.19
C TYR A 89 -3.40 15.32 -15.18
N ASP A 90 -4.25 15.67 -16.16
CA ASP A 90 -4.72 14.84 -17.28
C ASP A 90 -3.62 14.29 -18.22
N ARG A 91 -2.35 14.70 -18.05
CA ARG A 91 -1.19 14.13 -18.78
C ARG A 91 -0.51 12.99 -18.02
N ILE A 92 -0.63 12.97 -16.70
CA ILE A 92 0.07 12.05 -15.79
C ILE A 92 -0.90 11.01 -15.20
N VAL A 93 -2.15 11.42 -14.95
CA VAL A 93 -3.22 10.56 -14.43
C VAL A 93 -4.29 10.35 -15.52
N SER A 94 -4.75 9.11 -15.67
CA SER A 94 -5.77 8.75 -16.66
C SER A 94 -6.63 7.58 -16.18
N GLU A 95 -7.91 7.84 -15.83
CA GLU A 95 -8.91 6.80 -15.59
C GLU A 95 -9.51 6.26 -16.91
N LYS A 96 -8.64 5.81 -17.82
CA LYS A 96 -9.04 5.18 -19.08
C LYS A 96 -8.62 3.72 -19.11
N PHE A 97 -9.44 2.87 -19.73
CA PHE A 97 -8.97 1.56 -20.17
C PHE A 97 -7.83 1.74 -21.19
N PRO A 98 -6.73 0.98 -21.08
CA PRO A 98 -5.78 0.80 -22.18
C PRO A 98 -6.52 0.28 -23.41
N ASP A 99 -5.95 0.47 -24.60
CA ASP A 99 -6.58 -0.10 -25.79
C ASP A 99 -6.27 -1.59 -25.94
N LYS A 100 -7.30 -2.41 -26.05
CA LYS A 100 -7.19 -3.87 -26.13
C LYS A 100 -6.45 -4.34 -27.40
N ILE A 101 -6.38 -3.53 -28.45
CA ILE A 101 -5.72 -3.86 -29.72
C ILE A 101 -4.28 -3.33 -29.72
N SER A 102 -4.05 -2.07 -29.36
CA SER A 102 -2.69 -1.49 -29.39
C SER A 102 -1.83 -1.83 -28.18
N ASP A 103 -2.43 -2.11 -27.02
CA ASP A 103 -1.74 -2.57 -25.81
C ASP A 103 -2.54 -3.67 -25.08
N PRO A 104 -2.60 -4.89 -25.67
CA PRO A 104 -3.29 -6.03 -25.07
C PRO A 104 -2.68 -6.46 -23.73
N TYR A 105 -1.40 -6.16 -23.49
CA TYR A 105 -0.69 -6.54 -22.27
C TYR A 105 -1.10 -5.66 -21.09
N LEU A 106 -1.01 -4.32 -21.22
CA LEU A 106 -1.46 -3.39 -20.20
C LEU A 106 -2.97 -3.48 -20.01
N TYR A 107 -3.75 -3.67 -21.09
CA TYR A 107 -5.18 -3.96 -20.97
C TYR A 107 -5.44 -5.19 -20.10
N GLY A 108 -4.71 -6.29 -20.34
CA GLY A 108 -4.78 -7.50 -19.53
C GLY A 108 -4.43 -7.28 -18.06
N LEU A 109 -3.39 -6.49 -17.78
CA LEU A 109 -2.98 -6.15 -16.41
C LEU A 109 -4.02 -5.26 -15.69
N VAL A 110 -4.46 -4.16 -16.31
CA VAL A 110 -5.46 -3.25 -15.76
C VAL A 110 -6.77 -4.00 -15.49
N MET A 111 -7.26 -4.78 -16.45
CA MET A 111 -8.48 -5.57 -16.29
C MET A 111 -8.39 -6.65 -15.21
N LYS A 112 -7.19 -7.17 -14.92
CA LYS A 112 -6.96 -8.20 -13.89
C LYS A 112 -6.69 -7.62 -12.49
N HIS A 113 -6.10 -6.43 -12.39
CA HIS A 113 -5.52 -5.92 -11.14
C HIS A 113 -6.05 -4.55 -10.67
N MET A 114 -6.64 -3.74 -11.54
CA MET A 114 -7.11 -2.38 -11.20
C MET A 114 -8.64 -2.23 -11.24
N MET A 115 -9.37 -3.27 -11.67
CA MET A 115 -10.83 -3.21 -11.82
C MET A 115 -11.57 -3.81 -10.63
N ASP A 116 -12.39 -2.98 -9.99
CA ASP A 116 -13.36 -3.41 -8.97
C ASP A 116 -14.44 -4.35 -9.57
N GLY A 117 -14.85 -5.35 -8.78
CA GLY A 117 -15.97 -6.23 -9.13
C GLY A 117 -17.33 -5.50 -9.04
N PRO A 118 -18.39 -6.05 -9.66
CA PRO A 118 -19.68 -5.37 -9.79
C PRO A 118 -20.31 -5.07 -8.42
N CYS A 119 -21.01 -3.93 -8.36
CA CYS A 119 -21.79 -3.48 -7.22
C CYS A 119 -23.04 -2.72 -7.70
N GLY A 120 -23.79 -2.15 -6.77
CA GLY A 120 -25.08 -1.50 -7.01
C GLY A 120 -26.09 -2.49 -7.57
N ASN A 121 -26.84 -2.05 -8.59
CA ASN A 121 -27.89 -2.86 -9.21
C ASN A 121 -27.38 -4.16 -9.86
N ILE A 122 -26.11 -4.23 -10.27
CA ILE A 122 -25.51 -5.43 -10.89
C ILE A 122 -25.16 -6.49 -9.83
N ASN A 123 -24.92 -6.09 -8.58
CA ASN A 123 -24.67 -7.00 -7.47
C ASN A 123 -24.99 -6.33 -6.12
N ARG A 124 -26.22 -6.56 -5.64
CA ARG A 124 -26.75 -6.03 -4.37
C ARG A 124 -26.13 -6.69 -3.13
N ASN A 125 -25.49 -7.85 -3.28
CA ASN A 125 -24.93 -8.64 -2.18
C ASN A 125 -23.43 -8.36 -1.93
N ASN A 126 -22.86 -7.33 -2.55
CA ASN A 126 -21.45 -6.98 -2.37
C ASN A 126 -21.25 -6.20 -1.05
N LEU A 127 -20.14 -6.44 -0.34
CA LEU A 127 -19.82 -5.87 0.98
C LEU A 127 -19.68 -4.33 1.00
N CYS A 128 -19.66 -3.69 -0.17
CA CYS A 128 -19.69 -2.24 -0.33
C CYS A 128 -21.10 -1.65 -0.34
N ILE A 129 -22.16 -2.46 -0.34
CA ILE A 129 -23.56 -1.99 -0.33
C ILE A 129 -23.99 -1.60 1.08
N ARG A 130 -24.64 -0.44 1.18
CA ARG A 130 -25.40 0.04 2.34
C ARG A 130 -26.67 0.69 1.81
N ASP A 131 -27.81 0.41 2.41
CA ASP A 131 -29.08 1.09 2.12
C ASP A 131 -29.44 1.07 0.62
N GLY A 132 -29.18 -0.08 -0.03
CA GLY A 132 -29.38 -0.31 -1.46
C GLY A 132 -28.36 0.35 -2.40
N LYS A 133 -27.43 1.16 -1.90
CA LYS A 133 -26.45 1.95 -2.69
C LYS A 133 -25.01 1.52 -2.39
N CYS A 134 -24.08 1.78 -3.31
CA CYS A 134 -22.66 1.54 -3.06
C CYS A 134 -22.09 2.64 -2.16
N LYS A 135 -21.53 2.29 -0.99
CA LYS A 135 -20.87 3.21 -0.03
C LYS A 135 -19.81 4.08 -0.70
N ASN A 136 -19.11 3.54 -1.70
CA ASN A 136 -18.03 4.23 -2.41
C ASN A 136 -18.55 5.07 -3.60
N TYR A 137 -19.87 5.12 -3.83
CA TYR A 137 -20.53 5.80 -4.96
C TYR A 137 -19.99 5.33 -6.32
N TYR A 138 -20.04 4.00 -6.56
CA TYR A 138 -19.75 3.40 -7.87
C TYR A 138 -21.04 2.95 -8.58
N PRO A 139 -21.10 3.06 -9.93
CA PRO A 139 -20.10 3.68 -10.81
C PRO A 139 -19.99 5.19 -10.57
N LYS A 140 -18.79 5.74 -10.75
CA LYS A 140 -18.57 7.20 -10.73
C LYS A 140 -19.13 7.81 -12.02
N GLU A 141 -19.61 9.04 -11.89
CA GLU A 141 -20.05 9.86 -13.03
C GLU A 141 -18.88 10.14 -13.99
N PHE A 142 -19.20 10.44 -15.25
CA PHE A 142 -18.21 10.82 -16.26
C PHE A 142 -17.79 12.29 -16.08
N SER A 143 -16.53 12.60 -16.37
CA SER A 143 -15.99 13.97 -16.40
C SER A 143 -14.97 14.11 -17.53
N GLU A 144 -15.12 15.13 -18.36
CA GLU A 144 -14.26 15.34 -19.54
C GLU A 144 -12.84 15.85 -19.22
N TYR A 145 -12.64 16.34 -17.99
CA TYR A 145 -11.39 16.86 -17.44
C TYR A 145 -11.31 16.53 -15.94
N THR A 146 -10.10 16.54 -15.36
CA THR A 146 -9.94 16.43 -13.90
C THR A 146 -10.37 17.74 -13.22
N THR A 147 -11.31 17.68 -12.27
CA THR A 147 -11.89 18.83 -11.57
C THR A 147 -11.79 18.70 -10.04
N HIS A 148 -11.98 19.81 -9.32
CA HIS A 148 -12.11 19.78 -7.86
C HIS A 148 -13.52 19.30 -7.48
N GLY A 149 -13.59 18.27 -6.63
CA GLY A 149 -14.82 17.71 -6.10
C GLY A 149 -15.24 18.37 -4.78
N LYS A 150 -15.95 17.62 -3.93
CA LYS A 150 -16.30 18.07 -2.57
C LYS A 150 -15.11 17.91 -1.63
N GLY A 151 -14.69 19.00 -1.00
CA GLY A 151 -13.49 19.04 -0.16
C GLY A 151 -12.20 18.84 -0.96
N ASN A 152 -11.18 18.24 -0.33
CA ASN A 152 -9.85 18.10 -0.93
C ASN A 152 -9.73 16.95 -1.96
N TYR A 153 -10.84 16.38 -2.42
CA TYR A 153 -10.86 15.27 -3.38
C TYR A 153 -11.00 15.77 -4.82
N LEU A 154 -10.17 15.26 -5.73
CA LEU A 154 -10.32 15.46 -7.17
C LEU A 154 -11.35 14.49 -7.75
N VAL A 155 -12.09 14.94 -8.76
CA VAL A 155 -12.85 14.10 -9.68
C VAL A 155 -12.00 13.98 -10.95
N TYR A 156 -11.31 12.85 -11.13
CA TYR A 156 -10.43 12.64 -12.28
C TYR A 156 -11.19 12.57 -13.60
N ARG A 157 -10.52 12.92 -14.70
CA ARG A 157 -11.07 12.75 -16.05
C ARG A 157 -11.41 11.28 -16.32
N ARG A 158 -12.69 11.05 -16.60
CA ARG A 158 -13.30 9.78 -17.00
C ARG A 158 -14.28 10.08 -18.13
N ARG A 159 -13.85 9.91 -19.38
CA ARG A 159 -14.68 10.19 -20.57
C ARG A 159 -15.72 9.10 -20.81
N ASN A 160 -16.85 9.46 -21.40
CA ASN A 160 -17.81 8.47 -21.88
C ASN A 160 -17.46 8.06 -23.33
N ASP A 161 -16.61 7.05 -23.48
CA ASP A 161 -16.23 6.46 -24.78
C ASP A 161 -17.05 5.21 -25.16
N GLY A 162 -18.14 4.94 -24.42
CA GLY A 162 -18.98 3.75 -24.59
C GLY A 162 -18.35 2.42 -24.15
N ARG A 163 -17.07 2.39 -23.72
CA ARG A 163 -16.41 1.16 -23.30
C ARG A 163 -16.92 0.73 -21.92
N THR A 164 -17.35 -0.52 -21.80
CA THR A 164 -17.78 -1.11 -20.52
C THR A 164 -17.12 -2.46 -20.30
N ALA A 165 -16.87 -2.82 -19.04
CA ALA A 165 -16.22 -4.08 -18.70
C ALA A 165 -16.87 -4.72 -17.47
N LYS A 166 -17.09 -6.04 -17.54
CA LYS A 166 -17.59 -6.87 -16.43
C LYS A 166 -16.42 -7.55 -15.74
N ALA A 167 -15.75 -6.87 -14.82
CA ALA A 167 -14.69 -7.46 -14.00
C ALA A 167 -15.28 -8.45 -12.97
N VAL A 168 -14.51 -9.47 -12.59
CA VAL A 168 -14.90 -10.41 -11.52
C VAL A 168 -14.03 -10.15 -10.29
N LYS A 169 -14.66 -10.14 -9.11
CA LYS A 169 -14.09 -9.66 -7.85
C LYS A 169 -12.81 -10.40 -7.43
N TYR A 170 -11.74 -9.64 -7.24
CA TYR A 170 -10.74 -9.85 -6.18
C TYR A 170 -10.53 -8.58 -5.37
N LEU A 171 -11.52 -8.16 -4.56
CA LEU A 171 -11.20 -7.25 -3.45
C LEU A 171 -10.30 -8.02 -2.47
N HIS A 172 -9.06 -7.59 -2.35
CA HIS A 172 -8.58 -7.28 -1.01
C HIS A 172 -8.80 -5.79 -0.78
N LYS A 173 -9.42 -5.45 0.35
CA LYS A 173 -9.78 -4.08 0.70
C LYS A 173 -8.64 -3.54 1.57
N TYR A 174 -7.56 -3.08 0.93
CA TYR A 174 -6.34 -2.58 1.58
C TYR A 174 -6.57 -1.23 2.28
N ILE A 175 -7.43 -1.20 3.30
CA ILE A 175 -7.81 0.00 4.06
C ILE A 175 -7.64 -0.31 5.54
N HIS A 176 -6.49 0.11 6.08
CA HIS A 176 -6.14 0.22 7.50
C HIS A 176 -6.81 -0.80 8.44
N GLU A 177 -6.37 -2.04 8.35
CA GLU A 177 -6.38 -2.94 9.50
C GLU A 177 -4.95 -3.00 10.05
N GLY A 178 -4.79 -2.86 11.36
CA GLY A 178 -3.48 -2.92 12.01
C GLY A 178 -2.82 -4.29 11.91
N HIS A 179 -1.59 -4.40 12.39
CA HIS A 179 -0.90 -5.70 12.47
C HIS A 179 -1.74 -6.69 13.27
N ASP A 180 -1.87 -7.92 12.75
CA ASP A 180 -2.53 -9.00 13.48
C ASP A 180 -1.77 -9.21 14.82
N LYS A 181 -2.49 -9.21 15.94
CA LYS A 181 -1.95 -9.38 17.30
C LYS A 181 -2.46 -10.68 17.89
N VAL A 182 -1.61 -11.36 18.66
CA VAL A 182 -1.97 -12.54 19.46
C VAL A 182 -1.66 -12.27 20.92
N MET A 183 -2.63 -12.58 21.78
CA MET A 183 -2.45 -12.62 23.23
C MET A 183 -2.26 -14.08 23.63
N PHE A 184 -1.25 -14.38 24.44
CA PHE A 184 -0.97 -15.73 24.92
C PHE A 184 -0.54 -15.72 26.38
N ARG A 185 -0.90 -16.78 27.11
CA ARG A 185 -0.59 -16.94 28.53
C ARG A 185 0.85 -17.47 28.68
N ILE A 186 1.67 -16.82 29.50
CA ILE A 186 2.99 -17.31 29.92
C ILE A 186 2.96 -17.59 31.44
N GLY A 187 2.36 -18.72 31.80
CA GLY A 187 2.30 -19.19 33.17
C GLY A 187 1.98 -20.67 33.22
N SER A 188 2.53 -21.37 34.21
CA SER A 188 2.04 -22.68 34.63
C SER A 188 0.70 -22.55 35.32
N ASP A 189 -0.14 -23.58 35.27
CA ASP A 189 -1.40 -23.63 36.01
C ASP A 189 -1.15 -23.91 37.50
N SER A 190 -0.72 -22.89 38.24
CA SER A 190 -0.56 -22.90 39.70
C SER A 190 -1.91 -22.64 40.38
N ASP A 191 -2.59 -23.72 40.76
CA ASP A 191 -3.92 -23.66 41.35
C ASP A 191 -3.92 -22.87 42.68
N GLY A 192 -4.78 -21.85 42.77
CA GLY A 192 -4.97 -21.02 43.98
C GLY A 192 -4.14 -19.73 44.10
N SER A 193 -3.20 -19.41 43.20
CA SER A 193 -2.50 -18.11 43.21
C SER A 193 -3.35 -16.99 42.60
N VAL A 194 -3.24 -15.76 43.12
CA VAL A 194 -3.87 -14.57 42.52
C VAL A 194 -3.34 -14.37 41.10
N VAL A 195 -4.24 -14.41 40.12
CA VAL A 195 -3.92 -14.16 38.70
C VAL A 195 -3.50 -12.70 38.54
N ASN A 196 -2.40 -12.46 37.84
CA ASN A 196 -1.94 -11.13 37.48
C ASN A 196 -1.95 -11.02 35.94
N GLU A 197 -2.96 -10.38 35.38
CA GLU A 197 -3.16 -10.35 33.94
C GLU A 197 -2.04 -9.61 33.18
N ILE A 198 -1.27 -8.75 33.86
CA ILE A 198 -0.16 -7.99 33.26
C ILE A 198 1.09 -8.86 33.09
N THR A 199 1.38 -9.75 34.05
CA THR A 199 2.46 -10.74 33.90
C THR A 199 2.03 -11.89 33.00
N ASP A 200 0.81 -12.40 33.24
CA ASP A 200 0.35 -13.66 32.68
C ASP A 200 0.09 -13.58 31.18
N PHE A 201 -0.39 -12.44 30.64
CA PHE A 201 -0.78 -12.32 29.23
C PHE A 201 0.16 -11.42 28.42
N GLN A 202 0.96 -12.04 27.55
CA GLN A 202 1.83 -11.30 26.63
C GLN A 202 1.16 -11.03 25.28
N ASN A 203 1.38 -9.84 24.73
CA ASN A 203 0.75 -9.33 23.50
C ASN A 203 1.78 -9.26 22.36
N ALA A 204 1.87 -10.32 21.56
CA ALA A 204 2.79 -10.38 20.44
C ALA A 204 2.16 -9.85 19.14
N ARG A 205 2.96 -9.11 18.37
CA ARG A 205 2.69 -8.77 16.97
C ARG A 205 3.03 -9.96 16.09
N TRP A 206 2.09 -10.38 15.23
CA TRP A 206 2.40 -11.27 14.11
C TRP A 206 3.32 -10.57 13.11
N VAL A 207 4.40 -11.25 12.72
CA VAL A 207 5.34 -10.78 11.69
C VAL A 207 5.26 -11.75 10.52
N SER A 208 4.82 -11.27 9.36
CA SER A 208 4.65 -12.14 8.19
C SER A 208 5.99 -12.70 7.70
N PRO A 209 6.05 -13.91 7.07
CA PRO A 209 7.31 -14.45 6.57
C PRO A 209 8.01 -13.57 5.52
N ARG A 210 7.27 -12.65 4.88
CA ARG A 210 7.83 -11.64 3.96
C ARG A 210 8.52 -10.52 4.74
N GLU A 211 7.86 -10.01 5.79
CA GLU A 211 8.45 -9.00 6.69
C GLU A 211 9.69 -9.56 7.42
N VAL A 212 9.65 -10.82 7.86
CA VAL A 212 10.81 -11.52 8.43
C VAL A 212 11.97 -11.56 7.43
N LEU A 213 11.74 -12.00 6.18
CA LEU A 213 12.81 -12.07 5.19
C LEU A 213 13.32 -10.71 4.74
N TRP A 214 12.48 -9.67 4.70
CA TRP A 214 12.90 -8.29 4.46
C TRP A 214 13.88 -7.80 5.53
N ARG A 215 13.59 -8.09 6.80
CA ARG A 215 14.49 -7.82 7.95
C ARG A 215 15.78 -8.64 7.87
N ILE A 216 15.71 -9.94 7.58
CA ILE A 216 16.87 -10.83 7.44
C ILE A 216 17.80 -10.40 6.29
N TYR A 217 17.26 -9.90 5.18
CA TYR A 217 18.06 -9.36 4.07
C TYR A 217 18.57 -7.94 4.31
N GLY A 218 18.31 -7.34 5.49
CA GLY A 218 18.74 -5.96 5.81
C GLY A 218 18.10 -4.90 4.91
N PHE A 219 16.97 -5.20 4.27
CA PHE A 219 16.35 -4.27 3.32
C PHE A 219 15.71 -3.08 4.07
N PRO A 220 15.92 -1.83 3.62
CA PRO A 220 15.34 -0.67 4.28
C PRO A 220 13.81 -0.66 4.12
N LEU A 221 13.11 -0.25 5.18
CA LEU A 221 11.65 -0.03 5.17
C LEU A 221 11.27 1.38 4.71
N PHE A 222 12.26 2.26 4.50
CA PHE A 222 12.09 3.68 4.24
C PHE A 222 13.23 4.18 3.35
N GLY A 223 12.92 5.12 2.47
CA GLY A 223 13.91 5.84 1.68
C GLY A 223 13.49 7.30 1.48
N MET A 224 14.46 8.21 1.52
CA MET A 224 14.22 9.64 1.41
C MET A 224 15.37 10.33 0.67
N TYR A 225 15.02 11.21 -0.27
CA TYR A 225 15.94 12.08 -0.99
C TYR A 225 15.43 13.53 -0.95
N PRO A 226 16.28 14.56 -0.70
CA PRO A 226 17.61 14.41 -0.09
C PRO A 226 17.47 13.79 1.31
N ALA A 227 18.54 13.22 1.85
CA ALA A 227 18.49 12.62 3.19
C ALA A 227 18.27 13.72 4.26
N ILE A 228 17.10 13.73 4.91
CA ILE A 228 16.79 14.62 6.03
C ILE A 228 16.88 13.82 7.33
N MET A 229 17.69 14.30 8.27
CA MET A 229 17.67 13.83 9.66
C MET A 229 16.94 14.85 10.53
N GLN A 230 15.93 14.41 11.26
CA GLN A 230 15.28 15.24 12.27
C GLN A 230 16.13 15.22 13.54
N PHE A 231 16.91 16.27 13.77
CA PHE A 231 17.57 16.50 15.05
C PHE A 231 16.55 16.89 16.12
N GLN A 232 16.73 16.40 17.35
CA GLN A 232 16.03 16.96 18.51
C GLN A 232 16.66 18.31 18.86
N VAL A 233 15.94 19.39 18.54
CA VAL A 233 16.33 20.75 18.93
C VAL A 233 15.75 21.04 20.30
N HIS A 234 16.56 20.88 21.34
CA HIS A 234 16.24 21.38 22.67
C HIS A 234 16.48 22.90 22.71
N LEU A 235 15.52 23.65 23.23
CA LEU A 235 15.77 25.04 23.64
C LEU A 235 16.64 25.01 24.90
N SER A 236 17.42 26.08 25.13
CA SER A 236 18.21 26.19 26.36
C SER A 236 17.29 26.03 27.58
N ASN A 237 17.66 25.12 28.50
CA ASN A 237 16.93 24.77 29.71
C ASN A 237 15.59 24.01 29.47
N PHE A 238 15.28 23.60 28.24
CA PHE A 238 14.18 22.68 27.91
C PHE A 238 14.70 21.29 27.50
N GLN A 239 15.55 20.74 28.37
CA GLN A 239 16.03 19.35 28.28
C GLN A 239 14.98 18.44 28.93
N SER A 240 14.63 17.33 28.27
CA SER A 240 13.71 16.34 28.85
C SER A 240 14.48 15.49 29.85
N ILE A 241 14.44 15.89 31.12
CA ILE A 241 14.91 15.06 32.23
C ILE A 241 13.90 13.93 32.43
N GLN A 242 14.38 12.68 32.45
CA GLN A 242 13.63 11.58 33.06
C GLN A 242 14.04 11.55 34.54
N SER A 243 13.09 11.77 35.45
CA SER A 243 13.27 11.41 36.86
C SER A 243 13.26 9.88 36.97
N GLU A 244 14.08 9.34 37.86
CA GLU A 244 13.86 7.99 38.37
C GLU A 244 12.74 8.05 39.42
N ASP A 245 11.87 7.03 39.50
CA ASP A 245 10.62 7.09 40.27
C ASP A 245 10.82 7.25 41.80
N ASP A 246 12.05 7.06 42.30
CA ASP A 246 12.46 7.26 43.71
C ASP A 246 13.00 8.68 44.00
N THR A 247 13.00 9.61 43.03
CA THR A 247 13.48 11.00 43.26
C THR A 247 12.32 11.95 43.60
N ASP A 248 12.06 12.13 44.90
CA ASP A 248 11.24 13.23 45.40
C ASP A 248 11.83 14.59 44.95
N LEU A 249 10.95 15.49 44.50
CA LEU A 249 11.31 16.84 44.02
C LEU A 249 10.94 17.88 45.09
N GLU A 250 11.94 18.37 45.82
CA GLU A 250 11.85 19.54 46.71
C GLU A 250 11.68 20.87 45.95
#